data_AF-A0A6A0AC71-F1
#
_entry.id   AF-A0A6A0AC71-F1
#
_cell.length_a   1.000
_cell.length_b   1.000
_cell.length_c   1.000
_cell.angle_alpha   90.00
_cell.angle_beta   90.00
_cell.angle_gamma   90.00
#
_symmetry.space_group_name_H-M   'P 1'
#
loop_
_entity.id
_entity.type
_entity.pdbx_description
1 polymer ?
#
loop_
_entity_poly.entity_id
_entity_poly.type
_entity_poly.pdbx_seq_one_letter_code
_entity_poly.pdbx_strand_id
1 'polypeptide(L)'
;LALVPMSQEARGLDAGTRLAARLTGSGDNRSAAIVQRIAQEEHAHVAVGVAWFKRVCDALDLQAVQLFRHQVSALSPDLLKGSFNHVARQR
;
A
#
# COMPACT_ATOMS: atom_id res chain seq x y z
N LEU A 1 9.09 2.86 -12.88
CA LEU A 1 7.83 2.21 -13.31
C LEU A 1 7.11 1.47 -12.16
N ALA A 2 7.78 0.75 -11.26
CA ALA A 2 7.10 -0.06 -10.23
C ALA A 2 6.75 0.66 -8.89
N LEU A 3 7.32 1.85 -8.63
CA LEU A 3 7.19 2.49 -7.31
C LEU A 3 5.78 3.04 -7.02
N VAL A 4 5.14 3.62 -8.04
CA VAL A 4 3.79 4.20 -7.92
C VAL A 4 2.74 3.09 -7.71
N PRO A 5 2.72 1.99 -8.50
CA PRO A 5 1.84 0.85 -8.23
C PRO A 5 2.02 0.29 -6.80
N MET A 6 3.26 -0.02 -6.38
CA MET A 6 3.54 -0.53 -5.04
C MET A 6 3.01 0.39 -3.92
N SER A 7 3.13 1.69 -4.12
CA SER A 7 2.67 2.68 -3.14
C SER A 7 1.15 2.87 -3.17
N GLN A 8 0.51 2.71 -4.33
CA GLN A 8 -0.95 2.75 -4.49
C GLN A 8 -1.62 1.51 -3.88
N GLU A 9 -1.07 0.31 -4.06
CA GLU A 9 -1.59 -0.89 -3.38
C GLU A 9 -1.50 -0.78 -1.85
N ALA A 10 -0.43 -0.16 -1.35
CA ALA A 10 -0.31 0.14 0.08
C ALA A 10 -1.36 1.14 0.59
N ARG A 11 -1.92 2.01 -0.27
CA ARG A 11 -3.09 2.83 0.08
C ARG A 11 -4.39 2.05 0.02
N GLY A 12 -4.47 1.02 -0.83
CA GLY A 12 -5.57 0.06 -0.86
C GLY A 12 -5.81 -0.58 0.52
N LEU A 13 -4.72 -0.92 1.24
CA LEU A 13 -4.77 -1.39 2.63
C LEU A 13 -5.47 -0.41 3.57
N ASP A 14 -5.12 0.88 3.47
CA ASP A 14 -5.63 1.93 4.35
C ASP A 14 -7.09 2.26 4.01
N ALA A 15 -7.40 2.40 2.72
CA ALA A 15 -8.71 2.83 2.24
C ALA A 15 -9.75 1.70 2.26
N GLY A 16 -9.36 0.49 1.85
CA GLY A 16 -10.24 -0.68 1.80
C GLY A 16 -10.74 -1.07 3.19
N THR A 17 -9.86 -1.11 4.18
CA THR A 17 -10.26 -1.41 5.58
C THR A 17 -11.26 -0.38 6.12
N ARG A 18 -11.02 0.92 5.86
CA ARG A 18 -11.96 1.99 6.28
C ARG A 18 -13.29 1.92 5.55
N LEU A 19 -13.28 1.59 4.26
CA LEU A 19 -14.50 1.43 3.46
C LEU A 19 -15.32 0.22 3.95
N ALA A 20 -14.68 -0.92 4.21
CA ALA A 20 -15.33 -2.10 4.78
C ALA A 20 -15.99 -1.79 6.14
N ALA A 21 -15.30 -1.05 7.02
CA ALA A 21 -15.85 -0.61 8.30
C ALA A 21 -17.09 0.29 8.13
N ARG A 22 -17.04 1.23 7.18
CA ARG A 22 -18.19 2.10 6.85
C ARG A 22 -19.38 1.30 6.31
N LEU A 23 -19.15 0.38 5.38
CA LEU A 23 -20.20 -0.47 4.81
C LEU A 23 -20.87 -1.34 5.88
N THR A 24 -20.08 -1.90 6.79
CA THR A 24 -20.59 -2.65 7.95
C THR A 24 -21.48 -1.76 8.83
N GLY A 25 -21.03 -0.54 9.15
CA GLY A 25 -21.82 0.42 9.93
C GLY A 25 -23.13 0.86 9.26
N SER A 26 -23.18 0.82 7.93
CA SER A 26 -24.39 1.08 7.14
C SER A 26 -25.29 -0.16 6.94
N GLY A 27 -24.91 -1.32 7.47
CA GLY A 27 -25.65 -2.58 7.36
C GLY A 27 -25.40 -3.37 6.07
N ASP A 28 -24.53 -2.90 5.17
CA ASP A 28 -24.16 -3.62 3.95
C ASP A 28 -22.98 -4.58 4.20
N ASN A 29 -23.28 -5.65 4.93
CA ASN A 29 -22.28 -6.65 5.32
C ASN A 29 -21.72 -7.44 4.14
N ARG A 30 -22.50 -7.60 3.05
CA ARG A 30 -22.06 -8.33 1.87
C ARG A 30 -20.96 -7.56 1.14
N SER A 31 -21.18 -6.27 0.86
CA SER A 31 -20.17 -5.45 0.21
C SER A 31 -18.96 -5.25 1.13
N ALA A 32 -19.17 -5.09 2.44
CA ALA A 32 -18.08 -4.99 3.40
C ALA A 32 -17.15 -6.22 3.35
N ALA A 33 -17.69 -7.44 3.29
CA ALA A 33 -16.90 -8.67 3.22
C ALA A 33 -16.07 -8.76 1.93
N ILE A 34 -16.63 -8.33 0.79
CA ILE A 34 -15.91 -8.29 -0.50
C ILE A 34 -14.74 -7.29 -0.42
N VAL A 35 -15.00 -6.06 0.05
CA VAL A 35 -13.97 -5.03 0.19
C VAL A 35 -12.87 -5.46 1.17
N GLN A 36 -13.24 -6.11 2.26
CA GLN A 36 -12.29 -6.63 3.25
C GLN A 36 -11.36 -7.68 2.64
N ARG A 37 -11.89 -8.58 1.80
CA ARG A 37 -11.09 -9.60 1.12
C ARG A 37 -10.11 -8.97 0.11
N ILE A 38 -10.58 -8.04 -0.71
CA ILE A 38 -9.73 -7.30 -1.66
C ILE A 38 -8.59 -6.60 -0.89
N ALA A 39 -8.91 -5.89 0.19
CA ALA A 39 -7.91 -5.23 1.01
C ALA A 39 -6.89 -6.20 1.64
N GLN A 40 -7.28 -7.45 1.93
CA GLN A 40 -6.35 -8.45 2.43
C GLN A 40 -5.38 -8.96 1.35
N GLU A 41 -5.87 -9.12 0.11
CA GLU A 41 -5.05 -9.57 -1.02
C GLU A 41 -3.93 -8.55 -1.35
N GLU A 42 -4.17 -7.25 -1.15
CA GLU A 42 -3.16 -6.20 -1.39
C GLU A 42 -1.91 -6.31 -0.51
N HIS A 43 -1.96 -6.99 0.64
CA HIS A 43 -0.76 -7.20 1.46
C HIS A 43 0.31 -7.98 0.70
N ALA A 44 -0.09 -9.05 0.02
CA ALA A 44 0.83 -9.89 -0.73
C ALA A 44 1.41 -9.12 -1.93
N HIS A 45 0.59 -8.31 -2.60
CA HIS A 45 1.02 -7.46 -3.71
C HIS A 45 2.08 -6.45 -3.26
N VAL A 46 1.83 -5.74 -2.14
CA VAL A 46 2.79 -4.79 -1.57
C VAL A 46 4.09 -5.50 -1.16
N ALA A 47 4.00 -6.65 -0.49
CA ALA A 47 5.18 -7.39 -0.05
C ALA A 47 6.07 -7.82 -1.23
N VAL A 48 5.48 -8.34 -2.30
CA VAL A 48 6.19 -8.69 -3.54
C VAL A 48 6.83 -7.47 -4.17
N GLY A 49 6.11 -6.34 -4.24
CA GLY A 49 6.63 -5.08 -4.75
C GLY A 49 7.86 -4.58 -3.98
N VAL A 50 7.81 -4.63 -2.64
CA VAL A 50 8.92 -4.23 -1.76
C VAL A 50 10.12 -5.15 -1.95
N ALA A 51 9.90 -6.46 -2.05
CA ALA A 51 10.98 -7.44 -2.24
C ALA A 51 11.71 -7.21 -3.58
N TRP A 52 10.97 -7.00 -4.66
CA TRP A 52 11.55 -6.69 -5.97
C TRP A 52 12.28 -5.36 -5.98
N PHE A 53 11.70 -4.31 -5.38
CA PHE A 53 12.34 -3.01 -5.30
C PHE A 53 13.67 -3.08 -4.56
N LYS A 54 13.72 -3.78 -3.42
CA LYS A 54 14.97 -4.04 -2.69
C LYS A 54 15.99 -4.77 -3.55
N ARG A 55 15.58 -5.88 -4.19
CA ARG A 55 16.48 -6.68 -5.04
C ARG A 55 17.08 -5.88 -6.20
N VAL A 56 16.31 -4.99 -6.81
CA VAL A 56 16.80 -4.11 -7.89
C VAL A 56 17.75 -3.05 -7.32
N CYS A 57 17.45 -2.47 -6.17
CA CYS A 57 18.35 -1.52 -5.52
C CYS A 57 19.68 -2.17 -5.17
N ASP A 58 19.65 -3.38 -4.60
CA ASP A 58 20.86 -4.14 -4.24
C ASP A 58 21.69 -4.47 -5.48
N ALA A 59 21.06 -4.86 -6.59
CA ALA A 59 21.74 -5.15 -7.85
C ALA A 59 22.38 -3.92 -8.51
N LEU A 60 21.90 -2.72 -8.17
CA LEU A 60 22.38 -1.44 -8.71
C LEU A 60 23.25 -0.66 -7.71
N ASP A 61 23.55 -1.25 -6.54
CA ASP A 61 24.25 -0.60 -5.43
C ASP A 61 23.60 0.72 -4.97
N LEU A 62 22.26 0.73 -4.94
CA LEU A 62 21.45 1.88 -4.55
C LEU A 62 20.88 1.70 -3.15
N GLN A 63 20.83 2.79 -2.39
CA GLN A 63 20.17 2.82 -1.08
C GLN A 63 18.64 2.87 -1.24
N ALA A 64 17.98 1.71 -1.14
CA ALA A 64 16.54 1.55 -1.42
C ALA A 64 15.65 2.57 -0.70
N VAL A 65 15.86 2.82 0.59
CA VAL A 65 15.03 3.76 1.38
C VAL A 65 15.19 5.19 0.88
N GLN A 66 16.41 5.61 0.57
CA GLN A 66 16.69 6.97 0.07
C GLN A 66 16.09 7.14 -1.33
N LEU A 67 16.28 6.15 -2.20
CA LEU A 67 15.72 6.15 -3.55
C LEU A 67 14.19 6.19 -3.51
N PHE A 68 13.55 5.39 -2.65
CA PHE A 68 12.10 5.39 -2.48
C PHE A 68 11.60 6.76 -2.04
N ARG A 69 12.19 7.35 -1.00
CA ARG A 69 11.81 8.69 -0.52
C ARG A 69 11.95 9.75 -1.60
N HIS A 70 13.07 9.74 -2.31
CA HIS A 70 13.33 10.66 -3.41
C HIS A 70 12.28 10.52 -4.52
N GLN A 71 12.03 9.29 -4.97
CA GLN A 71 11.09 9.02 -6.06
C GLN A 71 9.63 9.32 -5.66
N VAL A 72 9.21 8.97 -4.45
CA VAL A 72 7.85 9.33 -3.96
C VAL A 72 7.71 10.85 -3.87
N SER A 73 8.70 11.55 -3.34
CA SER A 73 8.65 13.02 -3.26
C SER A 73 8.59 13.67 -4.65
N ALA A 74 9.30 13.13 -5.63
CA ALA A 74 9.36 13.69 -6.97
C ALA A 74 8.13 13.36 -7.83
N LEU A 75 7.60 12.14 -7.73
CA LEU A 75 6.58 11.62 -8.65
C LEU A 75 5.19 11.58 -8.04
N SER A 76 5.08 11.53 -6.71
CA SER A 76 3.79 11.36 -6.02
C SER A 76 3.84 11.91 -4.58
N PRO A 77 4.03 13.22 -4.39
CA PRO A 77 4.15 13.80 -3.06
C PRO A 77 2.90 13.59 -2.20
N ASP A 78 1.72 13.48 -2.82
CA ASP A 78 0.45 13.24 -2.11
C ASP A 78 0.30 11.81 -1.57
N LEU A 79 1.13 10.86 -2.03
CA LEU A 79 1.18 9.52 -1.46
C LEU A 79 1.70 9.51 -0.02
N LEU A 80 2.45 10.55 0.39
CA LEU A 80 2.92 10.74 1.76
C LEU A 80 1.92 11.50 2.64
N LYS A 81 0.78 11.93 2.09
CA LYS A 81 -0.26 12.66 2.83
C LYS A 81 -1.44 11.76 3.18
N GLY A 82 -1.92 11.86 4.43
CA GLY A 82 -3.14 11.20 4.91
C GLY A 82 -2.89 10.24 6.08
N SER A 83 -3.97 9.60 6.57
CA SER A 83 -3.90 8.64 7.66
C SER A 83 -3.45 7.26 7.17
N PHE A 84 -2.35 6.78 7.74
CA PHE A 84 -1.78 5.47 7.46
C PHE A 84 -2.28 4.42 8.45
N ASN A 85 -2.62 3.23 7.96
CA ASN A 85 -2.90 2.06 8.78
C ASN A 85 -1.56 1.40 9.16
N HIS A 86 -0.92 1.95 10.19
CA HIS A 86 0.37 1.45 10.68
C HIS A 86 0.33 -0.03 11.09
N VAL A 87 -0.80 -0.51 11.61
CA VAL A 87 -0.97 -1.92 12.02
C VAL A 87 -0.94 -2.85 10.81
N ALA A 88 -1.61 -2.49 9.71
CA ALA A 88 -1.54 -3.25 8.48
C ALA A 88 -0.12 -3.20 7.88
N ARG A 89 0.57 -2.05 7.98
CA ARG A 89 1.90 -1.86 7.37
C ARG A 89 3.07 -2.47 8.15
N GLN A 90 2.87 -2.92 9.38
CA GLN A 90 3.89 -3.54 10.23
C GLN A 90 3.86 -5.09 10.21
N ARG A 91 2.85 -5.68 9.58
CA ARG A 91 2.71 -7.14 9.40
C ARG A 91 3.33 -7.57 8.08
#